data_AF-A0A1I0JKD4-F1
#
_entry.id   AF-A0A1I0JKD4-F1
#
_cell.length_a   1.000
_cell.length_b   1.000
_cell.length_c   1.000
_cell.angle_alpha   90.00
_cell.angle_beta   90.00
_cell.angle_gamma   90.00
#
_symmetry.space_group_name_H-M   'P 1'
#
loop_
_entity.id
_entity.type
_entity.pdbx_description
1 polymer ?
#
loop_
_entity_poly.entity_id
_entity_poly.type
_entity_poly.pdbx_seq_one_letter_code
_entity_poly.pdbx_strand_id
1 'polypeptide(L)' 'MRLNDCHDFRRLARRRLRRTIFDYIDGGADEELTLRRKSESFSRCDLVPNVLRCVSEVDLSTTVMG' A
#
# COMPACT_ATOMS: atom_id res chain seq x y z
N MET A 1 -20.59 -5.59 1.92
CA MET A 1 -19.65 -4.51 1.56
C MET A 1 -18.61 -5.12 0.62
N ARG A 2 -18.37 -4.51 -0.54
CA ARG A 2 -17.36 -4.98 -1.49
C ARG A 2 -16.04 -4.25 -1.20
N LEU A 3 -14.95 -5.00 -1.11
CA LEU A 3 -13.59 -4.49 -0.88
C LEU A 3 -12.81 -4.74 -2.17
N ASN A 4 -12.30 -3.68 -2.80
CA ASN A 4 -11.62 -3.80 -4.10
C ASN A 4 -10.12 -3.50 -4.02
N ASP A 5 -9.69 -2.72 -3.04
CA ASP A 5 -8.29 -2.36 -2.83
C ASP A 5 -7.92 -2.35 -1.33
N CYS A 6 -6.64 -2.07 -1.03
CA CYS A 6 -6.13 -1.99 0.33
C CYS A 6 -6.73 -0.82 1.14
N HIS A 7 -7.15 0.28 0.51
CA HIS A 7 -7.74 1.42 1.18
C HIS A 7 -9.14 1.10 1.72
N ASP A 8 -9.89 0.24 1.05
CA ASP A 8 -11.18 -0.23 1.53
C ASP A 8 -11.07 -1.00 2.86
N PHE A 9 -9.99 -1.76 3.06
CA PHE A 9 -9.70 -2.42 4.35
C PHE A 9 -9.44 -1.39 5.45
N ARG A 10 -8.67 -0.34 5.19
CA ARG A 10 -8.45 0.77 6.15
C ARG A 10 -9.78 1.44 6.53
N ARG A 11 -10.65 1.72 5.55
CA ARG A 11 -11.99 2.30 5.79
C ARG A 11 -12.89 1.37 6.61
N LEU A 12 -12.82 0.06 6.37
CA LEU A 12 -13.55 -0.92 7.16
C LEU A 12 -13.01 -1.00 8.60
N ALA A 13 -11.69 -1.01 8.77
CA ALA A 13 -11.04 -1.00 10.08
C ALA A 13 -11.44 0.24 10.89
N ARG A 14 -11.45 1.43 10.27
CA ARG A 14 -11.89 2.67 10.92
C ARG A 14 -13.33 2.62 11.45
N ARG A 15 -14.22 1.86 10.80
CA ARG A 15 -15.62 1.70 11.23
C ARG A 15 -15.83 0.61 12.26
N ARG A 16 -14.94 -0.39 12.31
CA ARG A 16 -15.09 -1.57 13.18
C ARG A 16 -14.28 -1.49 14.47
N LEU A 17 -13.13 -0.82 14.45
CA LEU A 17 -12.25 -0.71 15.60
C LEU A 17 -12.66 0.44 16.52
N ARG A 18 -12.37 0.29 17.82
CA ARG A 18 -12.40 1.43 18.74
C ARG A 18 -11.37 2.46 18.29
N ARG A 19 -11.71 3.74 18.41
CA ARG A 19 -10.88 4.85 17.91
C ARG A 19 -9.42 4.77 18.39
N THR A 20 -9.17 4.54 19.67
CA THR A 20 -7.82 4.46 20.24
C THR A 20 -6.96 3.36 19.59
N ILE A 21 -7.57 2.22 19.25
CA ILE A 21 -6.87 1.11 18.59
C ILE A 21 -6.60 1.46 17.13
N PHE A 22 -7.57 2.08 16.46
CA PHE A 22 -7.38 2.54 15.09
C PHE A 22 -6.27 3.57 14.99
N ASP A 23 -6.30 4.61 15.83
CA ASP A 23 -5.32 5.69 15.83
C ASP A 23 -3.90 5.18 16.17
N TYR A 24 -3.77 4.13 17.00
CA TYR A 24 -2.48 3.48 17.27
C TYR A 24 -1.87 2.78 16.05
N ILE A 25 -2.70 2.13 15.23
CA ILE A 25 -2.24 1.39 14.04
C ILE A 25 -2.04 2.34 12.86
N ASP A 26 -2.91 3.33 12.72
CA ASP A 26 -3.01 4.19 11.54
C ASP A 26 -2.15 5.45 11.63
N GLY A 27 -1.83 5.89 12.84
CA GLY A 27 -1.11 7.12 13.12
C GLY A 27 0.38 7.07 12.76
N GLY A 28 0.89 8.22 12.34
CA GLY A 28 2.32 8.48 12.15
C GLY A 28 2.95 9.22 13.32
N ALA A 29 4.26 9.45 13.24
CA ALA A 29 4.97 10.28 14.22
C ALA A 29 4.71 11.78 13.98
N ASP A 30 4.58 12.54 15.06
CA ASP A 30 4.40 14.00 15.09
C ASP A 30 3.35 14.51 14.08
N GLU A 31 3.76 15.29 13.08
CA GLU A 31 2.90 15.85 12.04
C GLU A 31 2.59 14.88 10.88
N GLU A 32 3.08 13.64 10.97
CA GLU A 32 2.91 12.57 9.99
C GLU A 32 3.50 12.88 8.60
N LEU A 33 4.43 13.83 8.52
CA LEU A 33 5.01 14.29 7.24
C LEU A 33 5.68 13.14 6.46
N THR A 34 6.44 12.29 7.16
CA THR A 34 7.09 11.12 6.55
C THR A 34 6.07 10.09 6.06
N LEU A 35 4.97 9.90 6.80
CA LEU A 35 3.90 8.99 6.41
C LEU A 35 3.27 9.44 5.07
N ARG A 36 2.98 10.73 4.92
CA ARG A 36 2.44 11.31 3.67
C ARG A 36 3.45 11.19 2.52
N ARG A 37 4.70 11.60 2.77
CA ARG A 37 5.79 11.55 1.77
C ARG A 37 6.08 10.14 1.26
N LYS A 38 5.93 9.11 2.10
CA LYS A 38 6.13 7.70 1.71
C LYS A 38 5.12 7.24 0.66
N SER A 39 3.87 7.66 0.75
CA SER A 39 2.88 7.35 -0.28
C SER A 39 3.11 8.17 -1.54
N GLU A 40 3.36 9.47 -1.40
CA GLU A 40 3.62 10.38 -2.53
C GLU A 40 4.88 10.01 -3.32
N SER A 41 5.87 9.37 -2.68
CA SER A 41 7.11 9.00 -3.37
C SER A 41 6.90 8.01 -4.50
N PHE A 42 5.91 7.12 -4.40
CA PHE A 42 5.60 6.19 -5.48
C PHE A 42 5.09 6.91 -6.73
N SER A 43 4.34 8.01 -6.55
CA SER A 43 3.82 8.81 -7.67
C SER A 43 4.89 9.63 -8.39
N ARG A 44 6.10 9.75 -7.82
CA ARG A 44 7.24 10.41 -8.48
C ARG A 44 8.01 9.49 -9.41
N CYS A 45 7.71 8.18 -9.40
CA CYS A 45 8.39 7.19 -10.22
C CYS A 45 7.44 6.69 -11.30
N ASP A 46 7.70 7.11 -12.55
CA ASP A 46 6.94 6.61 -13.69
C ASP A 46 7.39 5.20 -14.08
N LEU A 47 6.42 4.38 -14.48
CA LEU A 47 6.68 3.07 -15.07
C LEU A 47 6.86 3.23 -16.59
N VAL A 48 7.99 2.77 -17.11
CA VAL A 48 8.25 2.71 -18.56
C VAL A 48 8.06 1.25 -19.01
N PRO A 49 6.89 0.88 -19.56
CA PRO A 49 6.62 -0.51 -19.93
C PRO A 49 7.39 -0.91 -21.19
N ASN A 50 7.92 -2.15 -21.18
CA ASN A 50 8.47 -2.77 -22.38
C ASN A 50 7.36 -3.47 -23.16
N VAL A 51 7.06 -2.96 -24.35
CA VAL A 51 6.03 -3.51 -25.24
C VAL A 51 6.50 -4.75 -25.99
N LEU A 52 5.55 -5.58 -26.45
CA LEU A 52 5.79 -6.82 -27.19
C LEU A 52 6.64 -7.86 -26.44
N ARG A 53 6.71 -7.76 -25.10
CA ARG A 53 7.31 -8.78 -24.25
C ARG A 53 6.28 -9.88 -23.99
N CYS A 54 6.66 -11.13 -24.25
CA CYS A 54 5.82 -12.26 -23.88
C CYS A 54 5.72 -12.35 -22.35
N VAL A 55 4.51 -12.21 -21.82
CA VAL A 55 4.17 -12.30 -20.39
C VAL A 55 3.13 -13.40 -20.14
N SER A 56 3.15 -14.46 -20.96
CA SER A 56 2.23 -15.60 -20.86
C SER A 56 2.34 -16.32 -19.52
N GLU A 57 3.55 -16.38 -18.96
CA GLU A 57 3.83 -16.90 -17.63
C GLU A 57 4.59 -15.85 -16.84
N VAL A 58 4.02 -15.43 -15.70
CA VAL A 58 4.63 -14.49 -14.77
C VAL A 58 4.92 -15.23 -13.47
N ASP A 59 6.19 -15.49 -13.21
CA ASP A 59 6.64 -16.01 -11.92
C ASP A 59 6.99 -14.85 -10.99
N LEU A 60 6.39 -14.84 -9.80
CA LEU A 60 6.63 -13.86 -8.73
C LEU A 60 7.51 -14.44 -7.61
N SER A 61 7.98 -15.69 -7.76
CA SER A 61 8.87 -16.32 -6.80
C SER A 61 10.17 -15.54 -6.66
N THR A 62 10.66 -15.45 -5.43
CA THR A 62 11.92 -14.77 -5.12
C THR A 62 12.50 -15.32 -3.83
N THR A 63 13.78 -15.05 -3.59
CA THR A 63 14.52 -15.49 -2.41
C THR A 63 14.95 -14.27 -1.62
N VAL A 64 14.75 -14.28 -0.29
CA VAL A 64 15.09 -13.17 0.60
C VAL A 64 16.07 -13.67 1.64
N MET A 65 17.31 -13.15 1.59
CA MET A 65 18.43 -13.54 2.48
C MET A 65 18.93 -14.98 2.32
N GLY A 66 18.86 -15.53 1.11
CA GLY A 66 19.28 -16.91 0.78
C GLY A 66 18.19 -17.94 1.06
#